data_AF-A0A7J3W5W0-F1
#
_entry.id   AF-A0A7J3W5W0-F1
#
_cell.length_a   1.000
_cell.length_b   1.000
_cell.length_c   1.000
_cell.angle_alpha   90.00
_cell.angle_beta   90.00
_cell.angle_gamma   90.00
#
_symmetry.space_group_name_H-M   'P 1'
#
loop_
_entity.id
_entity.type
_entity.pdbx_description
1 polymer ?
#
loop_
_entity_poly.entity_id
_entity_poly.type
_entity_poly.pdbx_seq_one_letter_code
_entity_poly.pdbx_strand_id
1 'polypeptide(L)' 'RRYKKKVGILFVINEDGGISKAVRNLPGCEVVKVKDLSVEQLAPGGKPGRLTIFTKSAILKLGEKYGSF' A
#
# COMPACT_ATOMS: atom_id res chain seq x y z
N ARG A 1 -11.22 2.29 20.99
CA ARG A 1 -10.41 3.35 20.33
C ARG A 1 -11.34 4.51 19.96
N ARG A 2 -11.04 5.75 20.36
CA ARG A 2 -11.96 6.91 20.28
C ARG A 2 -12.28 7.39 18.85
N TYR A 3 -11.44 7.08 17.86
CA TYR A 3 -11.65 7.48 16.46
C TYR A 3 -11.58 6.28 15.52
N LYS A 4 -12.57 6.17 14.63
CA LYS A 4 -12.62 5.19 13.53
C LYS A 4 -12.35 5.93 12.22
N LYS A 5 -11.18 5.69 11.62
CA LYS A 5 -10.85 6.21 10.28
C LYS A 5 -11.34 5.21 9.24
N LYS A 6 -11.93 5.71 8.15
CA LYS A 6 -12.24 4.87 6.99
C LYS A 6 -10.93 4.44 6.32
N VAL A 7 -10.93 3.24 5.74
CA VAL A 7 -9.81 2.76 4.94
C VAL A 7 -9.90 3.41 3.56
N GLY A 8 -8.86 4.13 3.17
CA GLY A 8 -8.73 4.76 1.87
C GLY A 8 -7.66 4.05 1.02
N ILE A 9 -6.99 4.86 0.20
CA ILE A 9 -6.03 4.40 -0.81
C ILE A 9 -4.78 3.81 -0.14
N LEU A 10 -4.31 2.69 -0.68
CA LEU A 10 -3.00 2.13 -0.36
C LEU A 10 -2.00 2.50 -1.46
N PHE A 11 -0.86 3.05 -1.09
CA PHE A 11 0.25 3.31 -2.02
C PHE A 11 1.35 2.28 -1.78
N VAL A 12 1.72 1.54 -2.82
CA VAL A 12 2.80 0.57 -2.76
C VAL A 12 3.99 1.09 -3.54
N ILE A 13 5.10 1.29 -2.81
CA ILE A 13 6.33 1.91 -3.31
C ILE A 13 7.50 0.95 -3.14
N ASN A 14 8.51 1.05 -4.01
CA ASN A 14 9.78 0.37 -3.75
C ASN A 14 10.66 1.21 -2.79
N GLU A 15 10.82 2.49 -3.11
CA GLU A 15 11.69 3.42 -2.41
C GLU A 15 10.92 4.67 -1.99
N ASP A 16 11.27 5.20 -0.83
CA ASP A 16 10.60 6.36 -0.26
C ASP A 16 11.31 7.66 -0.67
N GLY A 17 10.92 8.20 -1.83
CA GLY A 17 11.37 9.50 -2.34
C GLY A 17 10.64 10.69 -1.73
N GLY A 18 10.10 10.57 -0.51
CA GLY A 18 9.26 11.61 0.13
C GLY A 18 7.76 11.39 -0.04
N ILE A 19 7.35 10.31 -0.70
CA ILE A 19 5.93 9.93 -0.88
C ILE A 19 5.27 9.66 0.48
N SER A 20 5.99 9.02 1.41
CA SER A 20 5.46 8.78 2.75
C SER A 20 5.12 10.07 3.49
N LYS A 21 5.94 11.11 3.32
CA LYS A 21 5.73 12.44 3.92
C LYS A 21 4.57 13.17 3.25
N ALA A 22 4.46 13.10 1.93
CA ALA A 22 3.39 13.73 1.17
C ALA A 22 2.01 13.16 1.53
N VAL A 23 1.91 11.84 1.69
CA VAL A 23 0.63 11.14 1.90
C VAL A 23 0.21 11.09 3.37
N ARG A 24 1.14 11.29 4.32
CA ARG A 24 0.90 11.11 5.77
C ARG A 24 -0.30 11.91 6.32
N ASN A 25 -0.58 13.08 5.76
CA ASN A 25 -1.67 13.95 6.23
C ASN A 25 -3.03 13.62 5.59
N LEU A 26 -3.07 12.73 4.59
CA LEU A 26 -4.32 12.35 3.93
C LEU A 26 -5.09 11.33 4.78
N PRO A 27 -6.37 11.60 5.13
CA PRO A 27 -7.13 10.72 5.99
C PRO A 27 -7.43 9.38 5.28
N GLY A 28 -7.06 8.28 5.94
CA GLY A 28 -7.32 6.92 5.45
C GLY A 28 -6.35 6.43 4.38
N CYS A 29 -5.41 7.27 3.93
CA CYS A 29 -4.36 6.84 3.01
C CYS A 29 -3.21 6.20 3.78
N GLU A 30 -2.57 5.21 3.15
CA GLU A 30 -1.45 4.47 3.72
C GLU A 30 -0.37 4.25 2.66
N VAL A 31 0.89 4.26 3.07
CA VAL A 31 2.04 4.02 2.18
C VAL A 31 2.83 2.84 2.73
N VAL A 32 3.13 1.88 1.86
CA VAL A 32 3.77 0.61 2.21
C VAL A 32 4.86 0.29 1.20
N LYS A 33 5.98 -0.25 1.69
CA LYS A 33 7.05 -0.72 0.81
C LYS A 33 6.73 -2.12 0.30
N VAL A 34 7.10 -2.45 -0.94
CA VAL A 34 6.88 -3.78 -1.53
C VAL A 34 7.43 -4.92 -0.65
N LYS A 35 8.56 -4.66 0.03
CA LYS A 35 9.18 -5.64 0.93
C LYS A 35 8.29 -5.99 2.11
N ASP A 36 7.57 -5.00 2.64
CA ASP A 36 6.76 -5.06 3.85
C ASP A 36 5.27 -5.21 3.57
N LEU A 37 4.89 -5.46 2.31
CA LEU A 37 3.50 -5.57 1.89
C LEU A 37 2.84 -6.79 2.55
N SER A 38 1.76 -6.54 3.30
CA SER A 38 1.00 -7.56 4.01
C SER A 38 -0.42 -7.74 3.47
N VAL A 39 -1.01 -8.92 3.71
CA VAL A 39 -2.38 -9.24 3.29
C VAL A 39 -3.39 -8.36 4.02
N GLU A 40 -3.16 -8.02 5.30
CA GLU A 40 -4.05 -7.16 6.08
C GLU A 40 -4.17 -5.76 5.47
N GLN A 41 -3.10 -5.26 4.88
CA GLN A 41 -3.11 -3.97 4.18
C GLN A 41 -3.88 -4.04 2.87
N LEU A 42 -3.80 -5.14 2.13
CA LEU A 42 -4.56 -5.34 0.89
C LEU A 42 -6.04 -5.65 1.15
N ALA A 43 -6.34 -6.34 2.26
CA ALA A 43 -7.66 -6.80 2.63
C ALA A 43 -8.01 -6.42 4.09
N PRO A 44 -8.22 -5.12 4.38
CA PRO A 44 -8.49 -4.66 5.73
C PRO A 44 -9.81 -5.23 6.25
N GLY A 45 -9.75 -5.97 7.35
CA GLY A 45 -10.90 -6.69 7.91
C GLY A 45 -11.36 -7.88 7.07
N GLY A 46 -10.46 -8.47 6.26
CA GLY A 46 -10.73 -9.67 5.46
C GLY A 46 -11.54 -9.42 4.19
N LYS A 47 -11.74 -8.15 3.80
CA LYS A 47 -12.46 -7.79 2.57
C LYS A 47 -11.47 -7.57 1.43
N PRO A 48 -11.49 -8.37 0.36
CA PRO A 48 -10.60 -8.17 -0.79
C PRO A 48 -10.98 -6.90 -1.56
N GLY A 49 -10.02 -6.36 -2.32
CA GLY A 49 -10.27 -5.24 -3.23
C GLY A 49 -10.09 -3.85 -2.63
N ARG A 50 -9.06 -3.64 -1.80
CA ARG A 50 -8.64 -2.28 -1.43
C ARG A 50 -8.05 -1.56 -2.65
N LEU A 51 -8.47 -0.32 -2.88
CA LEU A 51 -7.89 0.53 -3.92
C LEU A 51 -6.40 0.74 -3.64
N THR A 52 -5.57 0.18 -4.51
CA THR A 52 -4.11 0.14 -4.33
C THR A 52 -3.42 0.72 -5.56
N ILE A 53 -2.57 1.72 -5.36
CA ILE A 53 -1.76 2.36 -6.40
C ILE A 53 -0.34 1.85 -6.27
N PHE A 54 0.15 1.20 -7.31
CA PHE A 54 1.53 0.70 -7.38
C PHE A 54 2.39 1.63 -8.22
N THR A 55 3.61 1.91 -7.77
CA THR A 55 4.61 2.52 -8.65
C THR A 55 5.13 1.50 -9.65
N LYS A 56 5.63 1.96 -10.80
CA LYS A 56 6.23 1.09 -11.82
C LYS A 56 7.33 0.20 -11.23
N SER A 57 8.22 0.77 -10.42
CA SER A 57 9.27 0.03 -9.71
C SER A 57 8.72 -0.98 -8.70
N ALA A 58 7.56 -0.71 -8.11
CA ALA A 58 6.93 -1.63 -7.19
C ALA A 58 6.37 -2.86 -7.91
N ILE A 59 5.71 -2.66 -9.06
CA ILE A 59 5.18 -3.76 -9.89
C ILE A 59 6.30 -4.68 -10.36
N LEU A 60 7.43 -4.13 -10.83
CA LEU A 60 8.57 -4.92 -11.29
C LEU A 60 9.11 -5.84 -10.18
N LYS A 61 9.35 -5.28 -8.99
CA LYS A 61 9.79 -6.07 -7.82
C LYS A 61 8.76 -7.08 -7.33
N LEU A 62 7.47 -6.78 -7.50
CA LEU A 62 6.40 -7.70 -7.16
C LEU A 62 6.42 -8.92 -8.10
N GLY A 63 6.63 -8.69 -9.40
CA GLY A 63 6.81 -9.74 -10.40
C GLY A 63 8.03 -10.61 -10.13
N GLU A 64 9.16 -10.01 -9.73
CA GLU A 64 10.34 -10.77 -9.28
C GLU A 64 10.05 -11.63 -8.04
N LYS A 65 9.29 -11.10 -7.08
CA LYS A 65 9.02 -11.76 -5.79
C LYS A 65 8.04 -12.92 -5.89
N TYR A 66 7.02 -12.81 -6.73
CA TYR A 66 5.93 -13.79 -6.83
C TYR A 66 5.90 -14.57 -8.16
N GLY A 67 6.85 -14.30 -9.05
CA GLY A 67 6.92 -14.91 -10.38
C GLY A 67 6.09 -14.14 -11.40
N SER A 68 6.69 -13.85 -12.54
CA SER A 68 5.99 -13.47 -13.76
C SER A 68 5.34 -14.72 -14.34
N PHE A 69 4.02 -14.70 -14.51
CA PHE A 69 3.33 -15.62 -15.42
C PHE A 69 3.80 -15.40 -16.86
#